data_AF-A0A923WRL7-F1
#
_entry.id   AF-A0A923WRL7-F1
#
_cell.length_a   1.000
_cell.length_b   1.000
_cell.length_c   1.000
_cell.angle_alpha   90.00
_cell.angle_beta   90.00
_cell.angle_gamma   90.00
#
_symmetry.space_group_name_H-M   'P 1'
#
loop_
_entity.id
_entity.type
_entity.pdbx_description
1 polymer ?
#
loop_
_entity_poly.entity_id
_entity_poly.type
_entity_poly.pdbx_seq_one_letter_code
_entity_poly.pdbx_strand_id
1 'polypeptide(L)'
;MSLHSPIGAAQAVHPSLWFASQLAHATTRCIDSGHPVLSSQLPGGGWPTGNLIELMLQQNGIGELRLLRPALAAVAPRRIVLLPPPPPPQARAL
;
A
#
# COMPACT_ATOMS: atom_id res chain seq x y z
N MET A 1 -10.79 -37.23 8.97
CA MET A 1 -9.68 -36.74 9.82
C MET A 1 -9.34 -35.33 9.38
N SER A 2 -10.01 -34.33 9.97
CA SER A 2 -9.75 -32.92 9.68
C SER A 2 -8.47 -32.52 10.41
N LEU A 3 -7.42 -32.18 9.68
CA LEU A 3 -6.24 -31.56 10.24
C LEU A 3 -6.66 -30.20 10.80
N HIS A 4 -6.65 -30.06 12.12
CA HIS A 4 -6.81 -28.78 12.79
C HIS A 4 -5.65 -27.90 12.32
N SER A 5 -5.91 -26.99 11.39
CA SER A 5 -4.86 -26.18 10.77
C SER A 5 -4.23 -25.31 11.87
N PRO A 6 -2.92 -25.46 12.17
CA PRO A 6 -2.28 -24.78 13.32
C PRO A 6 -2.33 -23.25 13.24
N ILE A 7 -2.66 -22.71 12.07
CA ILE A 7 -2.86 -21.27 11.81
C ILE A 7 -4.07 -20.71 12.56
N GLY A 8 -5.16 -21.50 12.72
CA GLY A 8 -6.37 -21.04 13.41
C GLY A 8 -6.16 -20.85 14.92
N ALA A 9 -5.31 -21.66 15.54
CA ALA A 9 -4.98 -21.56 16.95
C ALA A 9 -4.13 -20.30 17.26
N ALA A 10 -3.27 -19.87 16.34
CA ALA A 10 -2.47 -18.66 16.51
C ALA A 10 -3.32 -17.38 16.42
N GLN A 11 -4.36 -17.35 15.57
CA GLN A 11 -5.31 -16.23 15.45
C GLN A 11 -6.11 -15.98 16.73
N ALA A 12 -6.25 -16.99 17.60
CA ALA A 12 -6.94 -16.86 18.88
C ALA A 12 -6.11 -16.14 19.97
N VAL A 13 -4.82 -15.89 19.73
CA VAL A 13 -3.92 -15.29 20.73
C VAL A 13 -4.27 -13.81 20.99
N HIS A 14 -4.45 -13.01 19.94
CA HIS A 14 -4.90 -11.63 20.09
C HIS A 14 -5.39 -11.05 18.75
N PRO A 15 -6.52 -10.31 18.71
CA PRO A 15 -7.10 -9.76 17.47
C PRO A 15 -6.22 -8.73 16.74
N SER A 16 -5.17 -8.20 17.39
CA SER A 16 -4.24 -7.25 16.76
C SER A 16 -3.02 -7.91 16.10
N LEU A 17 -2.88 -9.24 16.19
CA LEU A 17 -1.79 -9.95 15.52
C LEU A 17 -2.11 -10.09 14.03
N TRP A 18 -1.22 -9.57 13.20
CA TRP A 18 -1.26 -9.79 11.76
C TRP A 18 -0.43 -11.02 11.40
N PHE A 19 -1.01 -11.93 10.61
CA PHE A 19 -0.33 -13.12 10.12
C PHE A 19 0.12 -12.93 8.67
N ALA A 20 1.30 -13.44 8.32
CA ALA A 20 1.84 -13.32 6.95
C ALA A 20 0.92 -13.93 5.86
N SER A 21 0.06 -14.89 6.23
CA SER A 21 -0.93 -15.49 5.34
C SER A 21 -2.21 -14.65 5.17
N GLN A 22 -2.36 -13.58 5.94
CA GLN A 22 -3.49 -12.67 5.86
C GLN A 22 -3.15 -11.47 4.98
N LEU A 23 -4.00 -11.19 4.01
CA LEU A 23 -4.03 -9.87 3.40
C LEU A 23 -4.38 -8.82 4.46
N ALA A 24 -3.65 -7.72 4.47
CA ALA A 24 -4.01 -6.58 5.30
C ALA A 24 -5.40 -6.07 4.89
N HIS A 25 -6.28 -5.85 5.87
CA HIS A 25 -7.53 -5.15 5.63
C HIS A 25 -7.31 -3.64 5.73
N ALA A 26 -7.94 -2.88 4.83
CA ALA A 26 -8.00 -1.44 4.99
C ALA A 26 -8.87 -1.10 6.21
N THR A 27 -8.22 -0.74 7.32
CA THR A 27 -8.87 -0.25 8.55
C THR A 27 -9.14 1.25 8.50
N THR A 28 -8.76 1.91 7.40
CA THR A 28 -8.81 3.36 7.23
C THR A 28 -9.50 3.74 5.93
N ARG A 29 -10.02 4.96 5.87
CA ARG A 29 -10.60 5.58 4.67
C ARG A 29 -9.68 5.42 3.46
N CYS A 30 -10.22 4.91 2.36
CA CYS A 30 -9.54 4.86 1.07
C CYS A 30 -9.91 6.06 0.18
N ILE A 31 -8.99 6.44 -0.69
CA ILE A 31 -9.19 7.36 -1.82
C ILE A 31 -9.38 6.50 -3.07
N ASP A 32 -10.34 6.85 -3.92
CA ASP A 32 -10.55 6.12 -5.18
C ASP A 32 -9.27 6.13 -6.04
N SER A 33 -8.95 4.96 -6.61
CA SER A 33 -7.84 4.85 -7.55
C SER A 33 -8.15 5.49 -8.89
N GLY A 34 -9.43 5.66 -9.25
CA GLY A 34 -9.89 6.06 -10.59
C GLY A 34 -9.73 4.96 -11.64
N HIS A 35 -9.35 3.75 -11.22
CA HIS A 35 -9.12 2.58 -12.06
C HIS A 35 -9.91 1.38 -11.50
N PRO A 36 -11.11 1.07 -12.03
CA PRO A 36 -11.98 0.05 -11.45
C PRO A 36 -11.33 -1.33 -11.29
N VAL A 37 -10.52 -1.74 -12.27
CA VAL A 37 -9.78 -3.01 -12.24
C VAL A 37 -8.75 -3.04 -11.11
N LEU A 38 -8.10 -1.91 -10.80
CA LEU A 38 -7.18 -1.84 -9.67
C LEU A 38 -7.94 -1.78 -8.35
N SER A 39 -8.99 -0.96 -8.27
CA SER A 39 -9.83 -0.83 -7.07
C SER A 39 -10.36 -2.18 -6.60
N SER A 40 -10.75 -3.09 -7.51
CA SER A 40 -11.21 -4.43 -7.12
C SER A 40 -10.14 -5.33 -6.50
N GLN A 41 -8.85 -5.02 -6.71
CA GLN A 41 -7.72 -5.77 -6.17
C GLN A 41 -7.18 -5.18 -4.86
N LEU A 42 -7.51 -3.92 -4.56
CA LEU A 42 -7.03 -3.25 -3.36
C LEU A 42 -7.96 -3.52 -2.18
N PRO A 43 -7.43 -3.87 -0.99
CA PRO A 43 -8.22 -3.91 0.23
C PRO A 43 -8.94 -2.57 0.45
N GLY A 44 -10.26 -2.61 0.60
CA GLY A 44 -11.07 -1.40 0.77
C GLY A 44 -11.36 -0.60 -0.51
N GLY A 45 -11.00 -1.09 -1.69
CA GLY A 45 -11.46 -0.51 -2.96
C GLY A 45 -10.69 0.70 -3.45
N GLY A 46 -9.52 1.01 -2.88
CA GLY A 46 -8.74 2.19 -3.24
C GLY A 46 -7.47 2.35 -2.40
N TRP A 47 -6.86 3.53 -2.50
CA TRP A 47 -5.62 3.87 -1.79
C TRP A 47 -5.89 4.21 -0.32
N PRO A 48 -5.41 3.42 0.66
CA PRO A 48 -5.63 3.73 2.07
C PRO A 48 -4.95 5.04 2.48
N THR A 49 -5.65 5.88 3.22
CA THR A 49 -5.07 7.12 3.78
C THR A 49 -4.26 6.85 5.05
N GLY A 50 -3.31 7.71 5.40
CA GLY A 50 -2.50 7.57 6.62
C GLY A 50 -1.59 6.33 6.63
N ASN A 51 -1.40 5.68 5.48
CA ASN A 51 -0.58 4.49 5.30
C ASN A 51 0.57 4.79 4.33
N LEU A 52 1.68 4.06 4.48
CA LEU A 52 2.73 4.02 3.46
C LEU A 52 2.31 3.04 2.36
N ILE A 53 2.37 3.49 1.12
CA ILE A 53 2.09 2.67 -0.07
C ILE A 53 3.39 2.56 -0.87
N GLU A 54 3.82 1.34 -1.13
CA GLU A 54 4.97 1.04 -1.99
C GLU A 54 4.48 0.39 -3.29
N LEU A 55 4.92 0.91 -4.43
CA LEU A 55 4.56 0.38 -5.75
C LEU A 55 5.73 -0.44 -6.29
N MET A 56 5.53 -1.74 -6.40
CA MET A 56 6.50 -2.65 -7.01
C MET A 56 6.36 -2.60 -8.53
N LEU A 57 7.29 -1.90 -9.17
CA LEU A 57 7.26 -1.62 -10.62
C LEU A 57 8.32 -2.45 -11.33
N GLN A 58 8.04 -2.84 -12.56
CA GLN A 58 9.00 -3.57 -13.40
C GLN A 58 10.23 -2.69 -13.74
N GLN A 59 9.99 -1.41 -14.04
CA GLN A 59 11.01 -0.41 -14.27
C GLN A 59 10.45 0.99 -13.99
N ASN A 60 11.33 1.95 -13.70
CA ASN A 60 10.94 3.33 -13.45
C ASN A 60 10.53 4.05 -14.75
N GLY A 61 9.52 4.91 -14.68
CA GLY A 61 9.09 5.77 -15.78
C GLY A 61 8.03 5.16 -16.68
N ILE A 62 7.33 4.10 -16.25
CA ILE A 62 6.26 3.46 -17.02
C ILE A 62 4.91 4.19 -16.93
N GLY A 63 4.84 5.28 -16.16
CA GLY A 63 3.63 6.08 -15.99
C GLY A 63 2.98 5.92 -14.62
N GLU A 64 3.78 5.67 -13.59
CA GLU A 64 3.41 5.62 -12.18
C GLU A 64 2.59 6.85 -11.76
N LEU A 65 3.03 8.04 -12.18
CA LEU A 65 2.29 9.27 -11.90
C LEU A 65 0.96 9.36 -12.65
N ARG A 66 0.83 8.71 -13.81
CA ARG A 66 -0.46 8.62 -14.52
C ARG A 66 -1.43 7.72 -13.75
N LEU A 67 -0.94 6.61 -13.19
CA LEU A 67 -1.71 5.71 -12.32
C LEU A 67 -2.20 6.45 -11.07
N LEU A 68 -1.35 7.27 -10.46
CA LEU A 68 -1.69 8.02 -9.24
C LEU A 68 -2.52 9.29 -9.49
N ARG A 69 -2.61 9.76 -10.74
CA ARG A 69 -3.24 11.05 -11.09
C ARG A 69 -4.66 11.22 -10.52
N PRO A 70 -5.59 10.24 -10.61
CA PRO A 70 -6.94 10.42 -10.09
C PRO A 70 -6.95 10.63 -8.56
N ALA A 71 -6.13 9.85 -7.85
CA ALA A 71 -6.00 9.95 -6.40
C ALA A 71 -5.37 11.28 -5.97
N LEU A 72 -4.33 11.73 -6.68
CA LEU A 72 -3.68 13.03 -6.44
C LEU A 72 -4.64 14.20 -6.69
N ALA A 73 -5.44 14.13 -7.76
CA ALA A 73 -6.47 15.14 -8.05
C ALA A 73 -7.54 15.20 -6.95
N ALA A 74 -7.97 14.04 -6.43
CA ALA A 74 -8.95 13.96 -5.34
C ALA A 74 -8.44 14.57 -4.01
N VAL A 75 -7.12 14.64 -3.81
CA VAL A 75 -6.50 15.25 -2.61
C VAL A 75 -5.83 16.59 -2.88
N ALA A 76 -5.94 17.13 -4.09
CA ALA A 76 -5.31 18.39 -4.49
C ALA A 76 -5.65 19.62 -3.63
N PRO A 77 -6.77 19.70 -2.87
CA PRO A 77 -6.94 20.75 -1.87
C PRO A 77 -5.88 20.74 -0.76
N ARG A 78 -5.11 19.65 -0.61
CA ARG A 78 -3.98 19.52 0.31
C ARG A 78 -2.66 19.70 -0.42
N ARG A 79 -1.62 20.11 0.32
CA ARG A 79 -0.26 20.21 -0.20
C ARG A 79 0.28 18.81 -0.52
N ILE A 80 0.74 18.63 -1.74
CA ILE A 80 1.42 17.41 -2.21
C ILE A 80 2.90 17.74 -2.37
N VAL A 81 3.78 16.87 -1.88
CA VAL A 81 5.23 17.01 -2.00
C VAL A 81 5.77 15.80 -2.74
N LEU A 82 6.52 16.05 -3.81
CA LEU A 82 7.30 15.02 -4.50
C LEU A 82 8.76 15.16 -4.06
N LEU A 83 9.26 14.16 -3.34
CA LEU A 83 10.65 14.13 -2.89
C LEU A 83 11.50 13.47 -3.98
N PRO A 84 12.57 14.12 -4.48
CA PRO A 84 13.51 13.45 -5.37
C PRO A 84 14.23 12.32 -4.64
N PRO A 85 14.76 11.31 -5.35
CA PRO A 85 15.59 10.28 -4.74
C PRO A 85 16.78 10.91 -4.00
N PRO A 86 17.20 10.38 -2.84
CA PRO A 86 18.37 10.87 -2.15
C PRO A 86 19.61 10.73 -3.06
N PRO A 87 20.60 11.63 -2.95
CA PRO A 87 21.85 11.48 -3.67
C PRO A 87 22.54 10.16 -3.26
N PRO A 88 23.36 9.56 -4.14
CA PRO A 88 24.07 8.34 -3.81
C PRO A 88 24.97 8.55 -2.58
N PRO A 89 25.11 7.53 -1.70
CA PRO A 89 25.95 7.64 -0.51
C PRO A 89 27.41 7.90 -0.92
N GLN A 90 28.03 8.90 -0.30
CA GLN A 90 29.43 9.25 -0.55
C GLN A 90 30.33 8.48 0.40
N ALA A 91 31.06 7.50 -0.12
CA ALA A 91 31.96 6.66 0.67
C ALA A 91 33.06 7.45 1.41
N ARG A 92 33.41 8.66 0.95
CA ARG A 92 34.45 9.52 1.55
C ARG A 92 33.98 10.33 2.77
N ALA A 93 32.71 10.23 3.15
CA ALA A 93 32.13 10.94 4.29
C ALA A 93 32.04 10.06 5.57
N LEU A 94 32.56 8.83 5.52
CA LEU A 94 32.72 7.88 6.63
C LEU A 94 34.20 7.84 7.03
#